data_AF-A0A1W9VC96-F1
#
_entry.id   AF-A0A1W9VC96-F1
#
_cell.length_a   1.000
_cell.length_b   1.000
_cell.length_c   1.000
_cell.angle_alpha   90.00
_cell.angle_beta   90.00
_cell.angle_gamma   90.00
#
_symmetry.space_group_name_H-M   'P 1'
#
loop_
_entity.id
_entity.type
_entity.pdbx_description
1 polymer ?
#
loop_
_entity_poly.entity_id
_entity_poly.type
_entity_poly.pdbx_seq_one_letter_code
_entity_poly.pdbx_strand_id
1 'polypeptide(L)'
;MAEWLPKNEAKTLARDHELKTYIDTLPKDRAGYGLIHQDAHGGNFFIKDGAITLFDFDDCMYGWFIYDIAMVLFYAALGKEDMAAFTKTFMGDFLQGYAQENMLAPPMAAGNPAFPQTT
;
A
#
# COMPACT_ATOMS: atom_id res chain seq x y z
N MET A 1 19.54 3.42 1.74
CA MET A 1 19.13 4.29 2.86
C MET A 1 20.32 4.79 3.68
N ALA A 2 21.22 3.93 4.16
CA ALA A 2 22.36 4.32 5.01
C ALA A 2 23.34 5.34 4.38
N GLU A 3 23.40 5.43 3.06
CA GLU A 3 24.22 6.40 2.34
C GLU A 3 23.67 7.83 2.41
N TRP A 4 22.34 7.99 2.49
CA TRP A 4 21.64 9.28 2.39
C TRP A 4 21.04 9.76 3.71
N LEU A 5 21.03 8.90 4.74
CA LEU A 5 20.50 9.22 6.06
C LEU A 5 21.61 9.77 6.97
N PRO A 6 21.36 10.83 7.76
CA PRO A 6 22.31 11.27 8.77
C PRO A 6 22.75 10.14 9.71
N LYS A 7 24.06 10.04 9.99
CA LYS A 7 24.64 8.93 10.77
C LYS A 7 24.13 8.83 12.22
N ASN A 8 23.50 9.88 12.73
CA ASN A 8 22.90 9.92 14.07
C ASN A 8 21.47 9.34 14.12
N GLU A 9 20.89 8.93 12.99
CA GLU A 9 19.55 8.34 12.89
C GLU A 9 19.54 6.82 13.11
N ALA A 10 20.21 6.35 14.16
CA ALA A 10 20.41 4.92 14.41
C ALA A 10 19.09 4.13 14.53
N LYS A 11 18.05 4.75 15.10
CA LYS A 11 16.72 4.13 15.23
C LYS A 11 16.04 3.92 13.87
N THR A 12 16.15 4.91 13.00
CA THR A 12 15.57 4.86 11.64
C THR A 12 16.27 3.80 10.80
N LEU A 13 17.61 3.70 10.88
CA LEU A 13 18.37 2.64 10.21
C LEU A 13 18.01 1.24 10.72
N ALA A 14 17.83 1.08 12.03
CA ALA A 14 17.40 -0.19 12.62
C ALA A 14 16.01 -0.60 12.13
N ARG A 15 15.07 0.35 12.05
CA ARG A 15 13.70 0.10 11.57
C ARG A 15 13.66 -0.24 10.07
N ASP A 16 14.46 0.43 9.24
CA ASP A 16 14.63 0.09 7.82
C ASP A 16 15.11 -1.36 7.65
N HIS A 17 16.15 -1.75 8.39
CA HIS A 17 16.68 -3.10 8.33
C HIS A 17 15.65 -4.15 8.76
N GLU A 18 14.92 -3.90 9.85
CA GLU A 18 13.84 -4.79 10.33
C GLU A 18 12.74 -4.95 9.29
N LEU A 19 12.26 -3.85 8.70
CA LEU A 19 11.22 -3.87 7.68
C LEU A 19 11.67 -4.58 6.41
N LYS A 20 12.90 -4.31 5.94
CA LYS A 20 13.47 -5.01 4.78
C LYS A 20 13.56 -6.51 5.01
N THR A 21 14.10 -6.91 6.16
CA THR A 21 14.20 -8.32 6.54
C THR A 21 12.82 -8.99 6.53
N TYR A 22 11.80 -8.33 7.07
CA TYR A 22 10.43 -8.86 7.05
C TYR A 22 9.85 -8.93 5.64
N ILE A 23 9.95 -7.86 4.85
CA ILE A 23 9.43 -7.79 3.47
C ILE A 23 10.06 -8.89 2.60
N ASP A 24 11.34 -9.19 2.81
CA ASP A 24 12.03 -10.26 2.09
C ASP A 24 11.48 -11.67 2.41
N THR A 25 10.75 -11.84 3.52
CA THR A 25 10.08 -13.11 3.86
C THR A 25 8.71 -13.28 3.20
N LEU A 26 8.13 -12.22 2.62
CA LEU A 26 6.78 -12.27 2.07
C LEU A 26 6.72 -13.10 0.78
N PRO A 27 5.65 -13.89 0.57
CA PRO A 27 5.50 -14.70 -0.63
C PRO A 27 5.37 -13.83 -1.88
N LYS A 28 6.01 -14.25 -2.97
CA LYS A 28 5.97 -13.59 -4.28
C LYS A 28 5.33 -14.50 -5.32
N ASP A 29 4.12 -14.96 -5.03
CA ASP A 29 3.33 -15.77 -5.95
C ASP A 29 2.45 -14.91 -6.87
N ARG A 30 1.88 -15.55 -7.89
CA ARG A 30 1.03 -14.86 -8.88
C ARG A 30 -0.28 -14.31 -8.32
N ALA A 31 -0.69 -14.73 -7.13
CA ALA A 31 -1.93 -14.27 -6.51
C ALA A 31 -1.73 -12.97 -5.71
N GLY A 32 -0.51 -12.70 -5.26
CA GLY A 32 -0.20 -11.54 -4.43
C GLY A 32 0.88 -10.59 -4.95
N TYR A 33 1.60 -10.94 -6.02
CA TYR A 33 2.78 -10.19 -6.49
C TYR A 33 2.84 -10.09 -8.02
N GLY A 34 3.16 -8.90 -8.52
CA GLY A 34 3.24 -8.61 -9.95
C GLY A 34 3.68 -7.18 -10.23
N LEU A 35 3.53 -6.73 -11.48
CA LEU A 35 3.74 -5.32 -11.82
C LEU A 35 2.59 -4.48 -11.22
N ILE A 36 2.94 -3.45 -10.47
CA ILE A 36 2.01 -2.52 -9.80
C ILE A 36 2.31 -1.08 -10.19
N HIS A 37 1.36 -0.17 -9.95
CA HIS A 37 1.54 1.27 -10.24
C HIS A 37 2.45 1.95 -9.22
N GLN A 38 2.36 1.55 -7.95
CA GLN A 38 3.11 2.07 -6.80
C GLN A 38 2.74 3.49 -6.35
N ASP A 39 2.29 4.37 -7.25
CA ASP A 39 1.91 5.75 -6.92
C ASP A 39 0.51 6.16 -7.41
N ALA A 40 -0.49 5.27 -7.24
CA ALA A 40 -1.86 5.59 -7.62
C ALA A 40 -2.53 6.53 -6.60
N HIS A 41 -2.83 7.77 -7.01
CA HIS A 41 -3.53 8.77 -6.20
C HIS A 41 -4.31 9.78 -7.04
N GLY A 42 -5.05 10.69 -6.38
CA GLY A 42 -5.92 11.68 -7.04
C GLY A 42 -5.22 12.71 -7.95
N GLY A 43 -3.89 12.69 -8.00
CA GLY A 43 -3.09 13.47 -8.95
C GLY A 43 -2.75 12.68 -10.22
N ASN A 44 -2.84 11.35 -10.18
CA ASN A 44 -2.37 10.41 -11.21
C ASN A 44 -3.53 9.65 -11.88
N PHE A 45 -4.77 10.11 -11.70
CA PHE A 45 -5.89 9.65 -12.52
C PHE A 45 -6.87 10.77 -12.83
N PHE A 46 -7.61 10.62 -13.92
CA PHE A 46 -8.81 11.41 -14.18
C PHE A 46 -10.05 10.51 -14.25
N ILE A 47 -11.20 11.10 -13.94
CA ILE A 47 -12.50 10.46 -14.09
C ILE A 47 -13.24 11.14 -15.24
N LYS A 48 -13.67 10.36 -16.22
CA LYS A 48 -14.51 10.83 -17.32
C LYS A 48 -15.64 9.84 -17.54
N ASP A 49 -16.88 10.32 -17.51
CA ASP A 49 -18.09 9.51 -17.75
C ASP A 49 -18.16 8.24 -16.86
N GLY A 50 -17.67 8.35 -15.62
CA GLY A 50 -17.62 7.24 -14.66
C GLY A 50 -16.44 6.28 -14.83
N ALA A 51 -15.59 6.45 -15.86
CA ALA A 51 -14.39 5.66 -16.06
C ALA A 51 -13.15 6.34 -15.46
N ILE A 52 -12.34 5.56 -14.74
CA ILE A 52 -11.03 5.97 -14.22
C ILE A 52 -9.99 5.70 -15.30
N THR A 53 -9.11 6.67 -15.55
CA THR A 53 -7.90 6.48 -16.36
C THR A 53 -6.69 6.89 -15.55
N LEU A 54 -5.84 5.91 -15.22
CA LEU A 54 -4.54 6.13 -14.58
C LEU A 54 -3.50 6.62 -15.60
N PHE A 55 -2.57 7.44 -15.13
CA PHE A 55 -1.39 7.92 -15.84
C PHE A 55 -0.23 8.06 -14.85
N ASP A 56 0.96 8.43 -15.35
CA ASP A 56 2.19 8.51 -14.56
C ASP A 56 2.73 7.15 -14.07
N PHE A 57 3.17 6.33 -15.04
CA PHE A 57 3.63 4.96 -14.82
C PHE A 57 5.17 4.86 -14.68
N ASP A 58 5.86 5.94 -14.33
CA ASP A 58 7.32 5.98 -14.25
C ASP A 58 7.90 5.24 -13.03
N ASP A 59 7.17 5.22 -11.90
CA ASP A 59 7.50 4.48 -10.68
C ASP A 59 6.99 3.04 -10.63
N CYS A 60 6.41 2.54 -11.74
CA CYS A 60 5.92 1.17 -11.81
C CYS A 60 7.01 0.15 -11.48
N MET A 61 6.67 -0.78 -10.58
CA MET A 61 7.61 -1.78 -10.09
C MET A 61 6.95 -3.12 -9.85
N TYR A 62 7.76 -4.15 -9.68
CA TYR A 62 7.28 -5.44 -9.18
C TYR A 62 7.08 -5.37 -7.66
N GLY A 63 5.83 -5.47 -7.23
CA GLY A 63 5.43 -5.31 -5.83
C GLY A 63 4.24 -6.20 -5.46
N TRP A 64 3.92 -6.22 -4.17
CA TRP A 64 2.72 -6.90 -3.69
C TRP A 64 1.47 -6.09 -4.02
N PHE A 65 0.38 -6.73 -4.45
CA PHE A 65 -0.85 -6.02 -4.78
C PHE A 65 -1.43 -5.26 -3.57
N ILE A 66 -1.25 -5.79 -2.35
CA ILE A 66 -1.65 -5.09 -1.12
C ILE A 66 -0.85 -3.80 -0.90
N TYR A 67 0.37 -3.70 -1.41
CA TYR A 67 1.16 -2.47 -1.34
C TYR A 67 0.56 -1.37 -2.23
N ASP A 68 0.13 -1.72 -3.45
CA ASP A 68 -0.52 -0.77 -4.37
C ASP A 68 -1.84 -0.24 -3.77
N ILE A 69 -2.60 -1.10 -3.09
CA ILE A 69 -3.83 -0.71 -2.36
C ILE A 69 -3.49 0.19 -1.16
N ALA A 70 -2.43 -0.13 -0.42
CA ALA A 70 -2.00 0.68 0.72
C ALA A 70 -1.59 2.09 0.29
N MET A 71 -1.02 2.26 -0.91
CA MET A 71 -0.68 3.57 -1.48
C MET A 71 -1.94 4.40 -1.79
N VAL A 72 -2.96 3.79 -2.39
CA VAL A 72 -4.26 4.46 -2.61
C VAL A 72 -4.87 4.91 -1.27
N LEU A 73 -4.88 4.03 -0.25
CA LEU A 73 -5.39 4.37 1.07
C LEU A 73 -4.58 5.50 1.72
N PHE A 74 -3.25 5.44 1.64
CA PHE A 74 -2.36 6.43 2.23
C PHE A 74 -2.72 7.84 1.73
N TYR A 75 -2.83 8.03 0.42
CA TYR A 75 -3.20 9.33 -0.13
C TYR A 75 -4.66 9.72 0.13
N ALA A 76 -5.59 8.76 0.11
CA ALA A 76 -6.99 9.04 0.36
C ALA A 76 -7.26 9.47 1.82
N ALA A 77 -6.56 8.86 2.78
CA ALA A 77 -6.75 9.07 4.22
C ALA A 77 -5.90 10.20 4.80
N LEU A 78 -4.84 10.63 4.11
CA LEU A 78 -3.98 11.71 4.57
C LEU A 78 -4.77 13.01 4.79
N GLY A 79 -4.59 13.63 5.95
CA GLY A 79 -5.24 14.90 6.28
C GLY A 79 -6.72 14.80 6.66
N LYS A 80 -7.29 13.59 6.80
CA LYS A 80 -8.65 13.41 7.34
C LYS A 80 -8.66 13.66 8.85
N GLU A 81 -9.67 14.38 9.33
CA GLU A 81 -9.86 14.70 10.75
C GLU A 81 -10.02 13.43 11.60
N ASP A 82 -10.86 12.50 11.14
CA ASP A 82 -10.96 11.14 11.68
C ASP A 82 -10.47 10.12 10.64
N MET A 83 -9.16 9.90 10.64
CA MET A 83 -8.50 8.97 9.73
C MET A 83 -8.98 7.53 9.91
N ALA A 84 -9.31 7.12 11.14
CA ALA A 84 -9.73 5.75 11.44
C ALA A 84 -11.14 5.47 10.89
N ALA A 85 -12.10 6.36 11.17
CA ALA A 85 -13.46 6.23 10.63
C ALA A 85 -13.48 6.34 9.10
N PHE A 86 -12.67 7.23 8.53
CA PHE A 86 -12.51 7.35 7.08
C PHE A 86 -11.94 6.04 6.49
N THR A 87 -10.84 5.53 7.04
CA THR A 87 -10.19 4.30 6.57
C THR A 87 -11.15 3.13 6.57
N LYS A 88 -11.94 2.97 7.64
CA LYS A 88 -12.93 1.90 7.75
C LYS A 88 -13.97 1.96 6.63
N THR A 89 -14.54 3.15 6.38
CA THR A 89 -15.55 3.34 5.34
C THR A 89 -14.94 3.14 3.96
N PHE A 90 -13.83 3.83 3.67
CA PHE A 90 -13.14 3.80 2.38
C PHE A 90 -12.70 2.39 2.00
N MET A 91 -12.04 1.67 2.91
CA MET A 91 -11.57 0.31 2.62
C MET A 91 -12.71 -0.70 2.47
N GLY A 92 -13.85 -0.47 3.14
CA GLY A 92 -15.05 -1.28 2.95
C GLY A 92 -15.53 -1.23 1.50
N ASP A 93 -15.74 -0.01 0.99
CA ASP A 93 -16.20 0.21 -0.39
C ASP A 93 -15.14 -0.19 -1.42
N PHE A 94 -13.88 0.18 -1.18
CA PHE A 94 -12.77 -0.11 -2.09
C PHE A 94 -12.53 -1.60 -2.26
N LEU A 95 -12.46 -2.37 -1.15
CA LEU A 95 -12.24 -3.81 -1.22
C LEU A 95 -13.45 -4.56 -1.77
N GLN A 96 -14.67 -4.05 -1.56
CA GLN A 96 -15.86 -4.60 -2.21
C GLN A 96 -15.76 -4.47 -3.74
N GLY A 97 -15.29 -3.34 -4.25
CA GLY A 97 -15.05 -3.14 -5.69
C GLY A 97 -13.89 -4.01 -6.20
N TYR A 98 -12.76 -3.99 -5.50
CA TYR A 98 -11.57 -4.78 -5.87
C TYR A 98 -11.89 -6.27 -5.99
N ALA A 99 -12.67 -6.82 -5.05
CA ALA A 99 -13.06 -8.23 -5.03
C ALA A 99 -13.91 -8.67 -6.24
N GLN A 100 -14.47 -7.74 -7.02
CA GLN A 100 -15.20 -8.06 -8.25
C GLN A 100 -14.26 -8.41 -9.41
N GLU A 101 -13.03 -7.88 -9.38
CA GLU A 101 -12.06 -8.02 -10.47
C GLU A 101 -10.84 -8.88 -10.09
N ASN A 102 -10.47 -8.91 -8.80
CA ASN A 102 -9.37 -9.73 -8.30
C ASN A 102 -9.57 -10.16 -6.85
N MET A 103 -9.04 -11.35 -6.50
CA MET A 103 -9.06 -11.86 -5.13
C MET A 103 -7.66 -11.75 -4.53
N LEU A 104 -7.51 -10.90 -3.51
CA LEU A 104 -6.28 -10.88 -2.72
C LEU A 104 -6.16 -12.21 -1.96
N ALA A 105 -5.01 -12.86 -2.07
CA ALA A 105 -4.68 -13.93 -1.15
C ALA A 105 -4.78 -13.38 0.30
N PRO A 106 -5.40 -14.10 1.24
CA PRO A 106 -5.43 -13.66 2.62
C PRO A 106 -4.00 -13.42 3.09
N PRO A 107 -3.72 -12.31 3.81
CA PRO A 107 -2.37 -12.05 4.30
C PRO A 107 -1.95 -13.24 5.14
N MET A 108 -0.90 -13.95 4.71
CA MET A 108 -0.31 -14.99 5.55
C MET A 108 0.23 -14.31 6.82
N ALA A 109 -0.24 -14.83 7.95
CA ALA A 109 -0.02 -14.39 9.33
C ALA A 109 -0.87 -13.19 9.80
N ALA A 110 -2.09 -13.52 10.23
CA ALA A 110 -2.65 -12.93 11.43
C ALA A 110 -1.57 -12.92 12.53
N GLY A 111 -1.08 -11.73 12.91
CA GLY A 111 -0.17 -11.58 14.06
C GLY A 111 0.97 -10.54 13.99
N ASN A 112 1.12 -9.71 12.95
CA ASN A 112 2.25 -8.77 12.87
C ASN A 112 1.85 -7.29 13.11
N PRO A 113 2.50 -6.56 14.04
CA PRO A 113 2.24 -5.14 14.36
C PRO A 113 2.60 -4.10 13.27
N ALA A 114 3.07 -4.52 12.09
CA ALA A 114 3.41 -3.60 11.00
C ALA A 114 2.21 -2.99 10.25
N PHE A 115 1.00 -3.52 10.46
CA PHE A 115 -0.25 -2.88 10.07
C PHE A 115 -0.97 -2.39 11.33
N PRO A 116 -1.50 -1.15 11.36
CA PRO A 116 -2.33 -0.69 12.46
C PRO A 116 -3.52 -1.63 12.59
N GLN A 117 -3.59 -2.32 13.73
CA GLN A 117 -4.74 -3.13 14.11
C GLN A 117 -5.92 -2.16 14.21
N THR A 118 -6.88 -2.25 13.28
CA THR A 118 -8.15 -1.54 13.41
C THR A 118 -8.94 -2.20 14.54
N THR A 119 -8.88 -1.61 15.73
CA THR A 119 -9.90 -1.81 16.79
C THR A 119 -11.07 -0.88 16.56
#